data_AF-A0AAE1BEM0-F1
#
_entry.id   AF-A0AAE1BEM0-F1
#
_cell.length_a   1.000
_cell.length_b   1.000
_cell.length_c   1.000
_cell.angle_alpha   90.00
_cell.angle_beta   90.00
_cell.angle_gamma   90.00
#
_symmetry.space_group_name_H-M   'P 1'
#
loop_
_entity.id
_entity.type
_entity.pdbx_description
1 polymer ?
#
loop_
_entity_poly.entity_id
_entity_poly.type
_entity_poly.pdbx_seq_one_letter_code
_entity_poly.pdbx_strand_id
1 'polypeptide(L)'
;VPTQPLSEALSDPGRFAYCGLVTAALYHLFCESPPAPAGGGAPSPDLDNSADVDFALATLTRLARHLGLPDQVRQVMEMTIRGEVEPSPGSSYVAILKEEPPLVRSRLPVVQDLVMFAVQGGERR
;
A
#
# COMPACT_ATOMS: atom_id res chain seq x y z
N VAL A 1 10.93 16.80 -19.29
CA VAL A 1 9.88 17.46 -18.50
C VAL A 1 10.23 17.22 -17.04
N PRO A 2 10.28 18.22 -16.16
CA PRO A 2 10.46 17.92 -14.74
C PRO A 2 9.23 17.13 -14.31
N THR A 3 9.42 15.87 -13.95
CA THR A 3 8.37 15.02 -13.40
C THR A 3 8.08 15.53 -12.00
N GLN A 4 7.05 16.37 -11.88
CA GLN A 4 6.48 16.73 -10.59
C GLN A 4 6.19 15.44 -9.79
N PRO A 5 6.44 15.41 -8.46
CA PRO A 5 6.16 14.23 -7.65
C PRO A 5 4.72 13.77 -7.86
N LEU A 6 4.50 12.45 -7.95
CA LEU A 6 3.16 11.93 -8.18
C LEU A 6 2.22 12.32 -7.04
N SER A 7 2.74 12.40 -5.81
CA SER A 7 2.03 12.90 -4.64
C SER A 7 1.45 14.31 -4.86
N GLU A 8 2.14 15.19 -5.60
CA GLU A 8 1.64 16.53 -5.89
C GLU A 8 0.72 16.58 -7.12
N ALA A 9 0.89 15.65 -8.06
CA ALA A 9 0.12 15.60 -9.31
C ALA A 9 -1.24 14.91 -9.17
N LEU A 10 -1.41 14.04 -8.18
CA LEU A 10 -2.67 13.35 -7.89
C LEU A 10 -3.65 14.25 -7.13
N SER A 11 -4.94 14.10 -7.47
CA SER A 11 -6.04 14.64 -6.67
C SER A 11 -6.15 13.96 -5.29
N ASP A 12 -6.93 14.49 -4.36
CA ASP A 12 -7.17 13.85 -3.06
C ASP A 12 -7.77 12.43 -3.21
N PRO A 13 -8.81 12.20 -4.05
CA PRO A 13 -9.26 10.86 -4.41
C PRO A 13 -8.16 9.98 -5.00
N GLY A 14 -7.30 10.53 -5.85
CA GLY A 14 -6.17 9.83 -6.47
C GLY A 14 -5.14 9.37 -5.44
N ARG A 15 -4.77 10.25 -4.50
CA ARG A 15 -3.86 9.94 -3.38
C ARG A 15 -4.45 8.86 -2.50
N PHE A 16 -5.73 8.97 -2.16
CA PHE A 16 -6.44 7.96 -1.38
C PHE A 16 -6.46 6.60 -2.10
N ALA A 17 -6.82 6.59 -3.38
CA ALA A 17 -6.86 5.38 -4.18
C ALA A 17 -5.48 4.74 -4.34
N TYR A 18 -4.44 5.54 -4.53
CA TYR A 18 -3.07 5.05 -4.62
C TYR A 18 -2.63 4.38 -3.31
N CYS A 19 -2.86 5.05 -2.18
CA CYS A 19 -2.49 4.50 -0.88
C CYS A 19 -3.33 3.27 -0.52
N GLY A 20 -4.62 3.24 -0.88
CA GLY A 20 -5.49 2.08 -0.71
C GLY A 20 -5.05 0.88 -1.56
N LEU A 21 -4.63 1.11 -2.80
CA LEU A 21 -4.09 0.07 -3.67
C LEU A 21 -2.81 -0.55 -3.09
N VAL A 22 -1.90 0.29 -2.55
CA VAL A 22 -0.69 -0.21 -1.88
C VAL A 22 -1.04 -0.97 -0.60
N THR A 23 -2.02 -0.50 0.16
CA THR A 23 -2.51 -1.19 1.38
C THR A 23 -3.02 -2.59 1.05
N ALA A 24 -3.89 -2.71 0.03
CA ALA A 24 -4.39 -4.01 -0.41
C ALA A 24 -3.25 -4.92 -0.89
N ALA A 25 -2.29 -4.39 -1.65
CA ALA A 25 -1.14 -5.15 -2.11
C ALA A 25 -0.28 -5.66 -0.94
N LEU A 26 0.03 -4.81 0.05
CA LEU A 26 0.79 -5.21 1.23
C LEU A 26 0.03 -6.24 2.07
N TYR A 27 -1.28 -6.07 2.24
CA TYR A 27 -2.11 -7.05 2.93
C TYR A 27 -2.00 -8.44 2.26
N HIS A 28 -2.17 -8.53 0.94
CA HIS A 28 -2.08 -9.80 0.22
C HIS A 28 -0.66 -10.41 0.20
N LEU A 29 0.38 -9.57 0.27
CA LEU A 29 1.77 -10.04 0.24
C LEU A 29 2.28 -10.51 1.61
N PHE A 30 1.82 -9.88 2.69
CA PHE A 30 2.44 -9.99 4.02
C PHE A 30 1.46 -10.31 5.15
N CYS A 31 0.15 -10.21 4.93
CA CYS A 31 -0.85 -10.31 6.02
C CYS A 31 -1.91 -11.37 5.75
N GLU A 32 -2.19 -11.67 4.48
CA GLU A 32 -3.03 -12.80 4.08
C GLU A 32 -2.31 -14.10 4.42
N SER A 33 -2.66 -14.68 5.58
CA SER A 33 -2.17 -16.01 5.95
C SER A 33 -2.69 -17.03 4.94
N PRO A 34 -1.84 -17.96 4.44
CA PRO A 34 -2.32 -19.02 3.57
C PRO A 34 -3.40 -19.84 4.31
N PRO A 35 -4.43 -20.33 3.61
CA PRO A 35 -5.41 -21.20 4.23
C PRO A 35 -4.69 -22.40 4.83
N ALA A 36 -5.00 -22.72 6.09
CA ALA A 36 -4.43 -23.87 6.78
C ALA A 36 -4.52 -25.11 5.86
N PRO A 37 -3.44 -25.90 5.72
CA PRO A 37 -3.48 -27.06 4.85
C PRO A 37 -4.63 -27.96 5.29
N ALA A 38 -5.44 -28.42 4.33
CA ALA A 38 -6.63 -29.26 4.54
C ALA A 38 -6.32 -30.65 5.15
N GLY A 39 -5.12 -30.86 5.67
CA GLY A 39 -4.70 -32.07 6.36
C GLY A 39 -3.77 -31.74 7.51
N GLY A 40 -4.34 -31.58 8.72
CA GLY A 40 -3.78 -31.94 10.03
C GLY A 40 -2.33 -31.60 10.42
N GLY A 41 -1.59 -30.83 9.64
CA GLY A 41 -0.25 -30.39 9.96
C GLY A 41 -0.33 -29.21 10.91
N ALA A 42 0.24 -29.35 12.11
CA ALA A 42 0.37 -28.23 13.04
C ALA A 42 1.03 -27.04 12.32
N PRO A 43 0.56 -25.80 12.55
CA PRO A 43 1.21 -24.62 11.99
C PRO A 43 2.69 -24.65 12.38
N SER A 44 3.58 -24.51 11.39
CA SER A 44 5.02 -24.42 11.67
C SER A 44 5.23 -23.22 12.60
N PRO A 45 5.92 -23.39 13.75
CA PRO A 45 6.12 -22.34 14.75
C PRO A 45 7.11 -21.24 14.31
N ASP A 46 7.61 -21.29 13.07
CA ASP A 46 8.72 -20.45 12.59
C ASP A 46 8.28 -19.24 11.74
N LEU A 47 7.00 -19.08 11.41
CA LEU A 47 6.51 -17.87 10.71
C LEU A 47 5.89 -16.90 11.72
N ASP A 48 6.76 -16.22 12.47
CA ASP A 48 6.39 -15.02 13.20
C ASP A 48 6.13 -13.90 12.17
N ASN A 49 4.90 -13.84 11.65
CA ASN A 49 4.45 -12.84 10.66
C ASN A 49 4.48 -11.39 11.20
N SER A 50 4.92 -11.21 12.45
CA SER A 50 5.01 -9.90 13.10
C SER A 50 5.98 -8.96 12.37
N ALA A 51 7.14 -9.44 11.92
CA ALA A 51 8.12 -8.62 11.21
C ALA A 51 7.58 -8.11 9.86
N ASP A 52 6.82 -8.94 9.15
CA ASP A 52 6.21 -8.61 7.87
C ASP A 52 5.04 -7.61 8.05
N VAL A 53 4.22 -7.81 9.08
CA VAL A 53 3.17 -6.85 9.48
C VAL A 53 3.78 -5.51 9.90
N ASP A 54 4.83 -5.50 10.72
CA ASP A 54 5.51 -4.28 11.14
C ASP A 54 6.13 -3.54 9.93
N PHE A 55 6.71 -4.28 8.99
CA PHE A 55 7.19 -3.73 7.72
C PHE A 55 6.05 -3.09 6.92
N ALA A 56 4.90 -3.76 6.80
CA ALA A 56 3.74 -3.23 6.09
C ALA A 56 3.20 -1.95 6.75
N LEU A 57 3.04 -1.93 8.07
CA LEU A 57 2.58 -0.77 8.83
C LEU A 57 3.55 0.42 8.69
N ALA A 58 4.85 0.17 8.82
CA ALA A 58 5.88 1.20 8.65
C ALA A 58 5.89 1.77 7.22
N THR A 59 5.70 0.90 6.23
CA THR A 59 5.63 1.29 4.81
C THR A 59 4.42 2.18 4.55
N LEU A 60 3.23 1.79 5.03
CA LEU A 60 2.01 2.59 4.86
C LEU A 60 2.06 3.92 5.59
N THR A 61 2.61 3.94 6.80
CA THR A 61 2.80 5.19 7.55
C THR A 61 3.66 6.18 6.77
N ARG A 62 4.75 5.70 6.15
CA ARG A 62 5.62 6.53 5.33
C ARG A 62 4.92 6.97 4.04
N LEU A 63 4.17 6.08 3.40
CA LEU A 63 3.46 6.37 2.16
C LEU A 63 2.34 7.40 2.38
N ALA A 64 1.52 7.22 3.42
CA ALA A 64 0.46 8.16 3.76
C ALA A 64 1.01 9.57 3.99
N ARG A 65 2.17 9.68 4.67
CA ARG A 65 2.88 10.95 4.84
C ARG A 65 3.43 11.50 3.53
N HIS A 66 4.02 10.66 2.68
CA HIS A 66 4.51 11.05 1.35
C HIS A 66 3.40 11.63 0.47
N LEU A 67 2.19 11.06 0.58
CA LEU A 67 1.00 11.50 -0.15
C LEU A 67 0.26 12.67 0.53
N GLY A 68 0.69 13.12 1.71
CA GLY A 68 0.01 14.18 2.46
C GLY A 68 -1.41 13.80 2.90
N LEU A 69 -1.67 12.52 3.13
CA LEU A 69 -2.98 12.03 3.54
C LEU A 69 -3.28 12.32 5.02
N PRO A 70 -4.55 12.54 5.38
CA PRO A 70 -4.92 12.83 6.76
C PRO A 70 -4.82 11.57 7.64
N ASP A 71 -4.63 11.79 8.95
CA ASP A 71 -4.39 10.71 9.93
C ASP A 71 -5.50 9.65 9.97
N GLN A 72 -6.75 10.02 9.67
CA GLN A 72 -7.86 9.07 9.60
C GLN A 72 -7.62 7.99 8.55
N VAL A 73 -7.02 8.36 7.41
CA VAL A 73 -6.70 7.39 6.34
C VAL A 73 -5.62 6.42 6.80
N ARG A 74 -4.63 6.90 7.56
CA ARG A 74 -3.61 6.04 8.19
C ARG A 74 -4.26 5.02 9.14
N GLN A 75 -5.19 5.45 10.00
CA GLN A 75 -5.88 4.54 10.93
C GLN A 75 -6.63 3.41 10.21
N VAL A 76 -7.36 3.74 9.14
CA VAL A 76 -8.08 2.73 8.34
C VAL A 76 -7.10 1.73 7.72
N MET A 77 -5.97 2.21 7.19
CA MET A 77 -4.97 1.34 6.58
C MET A 77 -4.26 0.43 7.57
N GLU A 78 -3.97 0.93 8.78
CA GLU A 78 -3.42 0.11 9.87
C GLU A 78 -4.40 -1.00 10.28
N MET A 79 -5.69 -0.68 10.41
CA MET A 79 -6.74 -1.67 10.67
C MET A 79 -6.82 -2.72 9.56
N THR A 80 -6.69 -2.31 8.29
CA THR A 80 -6.66 -3.26 7.16
C THR A 80 -5.46 -4.21 7.25
N ILE A 81 -4.26 -3.71 7.53
CA ILE A 81 -3.06 -4.55 7.67
C ILE A 81 -3.16 -5.53 8.84
N ARG A 82 -3.84 -5.14 9.92
CA ARG A 82 -4.10 -6.02 11.07
C ARG A 82 -5.22 -7.05 10.81
N GLY A 83 -5.88 -6.98 9.65
CA GLY A 83 -7.02 -7.85 9.33
C GLY A 83 -8.30 -7.49 10.08
N GLU A 84 -8.37 -6.30 10.69
CA GLU A 84 -9.58 -5.81 11.37
C GLU A 84 -10.65 -5.34 10.37
N VAL A 85 -10.22 -4.95 9.17
CA VAL A 85 -11.09 -4.52 8.07
C VAL A 85 -10.60 -5.17 6.78
N GLU A 86 -11.50 -5.78 6.00
CA GLU A 86 -11.12 -6.32 4.70
C GLU A 86 -10.68 -5.20 3.74
N PRO A 87 -9.61 -5.42 2.95
CA PRO A 87 -9.20 -4.47 1.94
C PRO A 87 -10.33 -4.29 0.91
N SER A 88 -10.58 -3.05 0.49
CA SER A 88 -11.49 -2.83 -0.63
C SER A 88 -10.94 -3.50 -1.89
N PRO A 89 -11.80 -3.97 -2.80
CA PRO A 89 -11.36 -4.59 -4.04
C PRO A 89 -10.40 -3.65 -4.79
N GLY A 90 -9.22 -4.16 -5.17
CA GLY A 90 -8.23 -3.37 -5.90
C GLY A 90 -8.79 -2.74 -7.19
N SER A 91 -9.84 -3.32 -7.76
CA SER A 91 -10.56 -2.78 -8.92
C SER A 91 -11.17 -1.39 -8.67
N SER A 92 -11.63 -1.09 -7.46
CA SER A 92 -12.20 0.22 -7.10
C SER A 92 -11.12 1.30 -7.10
N TYR A 93 -9.95 1.01 -6.52
CA TYR A 93 -8.82 1.94 -6.53
C TYR A 93 -8.25 2.15 -7.93
N VAL A 94 -8.14 1.07 -8.71
CA VAL A 94 -7.67 1.13 -10.10
C VAL A 94 -8.62 1.94 -10.98
N ALA A 95 -9.93 1.90 -10.75
CA ALA A 95 -10.90 2.71 -11.48
C ALA A 95 -10.62 4.21 -11.28
N ILE A 96 -10.48 4.65 -10.02
CA ILE A 96 -10.16 6.05 -9.68
C ILE A 96 -8.82 6.46 -10.31
N LEU A 97 -7.77 5.65 -10.16
CA LEU A 97 -6.44 5.96 -10.68
C LEU A 97 -6.39 6.03 -12.22
N LYS A 98 -7.29 5.37 -12.94
CA LYS A 98 -7.38 5.48 -14.40
C LYS A 98 -7.94 6.83 -14.86
N GLU A 99 -8.70 7.50 -14.00
CA GLU A 99 -9.29 8.82 -14.27
C GLU A 99 -8.33 9.96 -13.92
N GLU A 100 -7.30 9.69 -13.12
CA GLU A 100 -6.30 10.68 -12.72
C GLU A 100 -5.49 11.18 -13.93
N PRO A 101 -5.49 12.50 -14.22
CA PRO A 101 -4.77 13.09 -15.35
C PRO A 101 -3.30 12.64 -15.52
N PRO A 102 -2.48 12.52 -14.46
CA PRO A 102 -1.10 12.05 -14.61
C PRO A 102 -0.99 10.58 -15.05
N LEU A 103 -2.07 9.79 -14.91
CA LEU A 103 -2.08 8.33 -15.11
C LEU A 103 -2.89 7.87 -16.33
N VAL A 104 -3.71 8.73 -16.93
CA VAL A 104 -4.57 8.42 -18.10
C VAL A 104 -3.77 7.79 -19.25
N ARG A 105 -2.56 8.31 -19.52
CA ARG A 105 -1.74 7.87 -20.67
C ARG A 105 -0.68 6.82 -20.31
N SER A 106 -0.32 6.70 -19.04
CA SER A 106 0.76 5.82 -18.62
C SER A 106 0.71 5.58 -17.11
N ARG A 107 1.02 4.35 -16.70
CA ARG A 107 1.20 3.98 -15.29
C ARG A 107 2.64 4.14 -14.81
N LEU A 108 3.56 4.51 -15.71
CA LEU A 108 4.96 4.74 -15.37
C LEU A 108 5.17 5.72 -14.19
N PRO A 109 4.38 6.80 -14.05
CA PRO A 109 4.52 7.70 -12.90
C PRO A 109 4.33 7.01 -11.55
N VAL A 110 3.41 6.02 -11.46
CA VAL A 110 3.21 5.23 -10.23
C VAL A 110 4.45 4.41 -9.90
N VAL A 111 5.00 3.72 -10.90
CA VAL A 111 6.19 2.89 -10.72
C VAL A 111 7.38 3.75 -10.34
N GLN A 112 7.56 4.90 -11.01
CA GLN A 112 8.62 5.85 -10.70
C GLN A 112 8.48 6.39 -9.27
N ASP A 113 7.28 6.76 -8.84
CA ASP A 113 7.04 7.26 -7.48
C ASP A 113 7.31 6.18 -6.43
N LEU A 114 6.87 4.93 -6.65
CA LEU A 114 7.18 3.80 -5.77
C LEU A 114 8.69 3.54 -5.65
N VAL A 115 9.41 3.61 -6.77
CA VAL A 115 10.88 3.45 -6.78
C VAL A 115 11.54 4.58 -5.99
N MET A 116 11.14 5.84 -6.24
CA MET A 116 11.67 7.00 -5.53
C MET A 116 11.38 6.92 -4.03
N PHE A 117 10.16 6.54 -3.66
CA PHE A 117 9.75 6.30 -2.28
C PHE A 117 10.60 5.22 -1.60
N ALA A 118 10.82 4.08 -2.28
CA ALA A 118 11.63 2.97 -1.76
C ALA A 118 13.09 3.37 -1.56
N VAL A 119 13.67 4.10 -2.52
CA VAL A 119 15.06 4.60 -2.43
C VAL A 119 15.22 5.58 -1.26
N GLN A 120 14.33 6.57 -1.14
CA GLN A 120 14.36 7.53 -0.02
C GLN A 120 14.13 6.86 1.34
N GLY A 121 13.35 5.79 1.38
CA GLY A 121 13.12 4.99 2.58
C GLY A 121 14.33 4.14 3.01
N GLY A 122 15.25 3.85 2.09
CA GLY A 122 16.46 3.05 2.31
C GLY A 122 17.67 3.82 2.84
N GLU A 123 17.76 5.14 2.58
CA GLU A 123 18.89 5.98 3.03
C GLU A 123 18.90 6.30 4.54
N ARG A 124 17.85 5.93 5.29
CA ARG A 124 17.75 6.16 6.75
C ARG A 124 17.83 4.89 7.60
N ARG A 125 18.57 3.86 7.15
CA ARG A 125 18.95 2.72 7.99
C ARG A 125 20.40 2.85 8.44
#